data_AF-H6NPR9-F1
#
_entry.id   AF-H6NPR9-F1
#
_cell.length_a   1.000
_cell.length_b   1.000
_cell.length_c   1.000
_cell.angle_alpha   90.00
_cell.angle_beta   90.00
_cell.angle_gamma   90.00
#
_symmetry.space_group_name_H-M   'P 1'
#
loop_
_entity.id
_entity.type
_entity.pdbx_description
1 polymer ?
#
loop_
_entity_poly.entity_id
_entity_poly.type
_entity_poly.pdbx_seq_one_letter_code
_entity_poly.pdbx_strand_id
1 'polypeptide(L)'
;MYGEHFDIPAPDELIMVSWFEGGEVFRSGCTFTRGQGKIFYFRPGHETYPTFYNEQVRRVLSNAVKWAAPSTREYPKYGNHKPLEAIKAKTNA
;
A
#
# COMPACT_ATOMS: atom_id res chain seq x y z
N MET A 1 -23.49 -2.13 -7.87
CA MET A 1 -22.71 -2.56 -6.69
C MET A 1 -21.25 -2.69 -7.11
N TYR A 2 -20.29 -2.44 -6.21
CA TYR A 2 -18.87 -2.58 -6.54
C TYR A 2 -18.50 -4.06 -6.47
N GLY A 3 -18.29 -4.71 -7.62
CA GLY A 3 -17.71 -6.04 -7.71
C GLY A 3 -16.29 -6.00 -8.27
N GLU A 4 -15.50 -7.06 -8.05
CA GLU A 4 -14.29 -7.30 -8.83
C GLU A 4 -14.62 -7.21 -10.34
N HIS A 5 -13.87 -6.48 -11.16
CA HIS A 5 -12.47 -6.72 -11.52
C HIS A 5 -11.42 -5.77 -10.91
N PHE A 6 -11.84 -4.80 -10.08
CA PHE A 6 -11.04 -3.71 -9.48
C PHE A 6 -9.57 -3.71 -9.95
N ASP A 7 -9.32 -3.00 -11.06
CA ASP A 7 -8.08 -3.06 -11.86
C ASP A 7 -6.90 -2.38 -11.15
N ILE A 8 -6.54 -2.96 -10.03
CA ILE A 8 -5.39 -2.63 -9.19
C ILE A 8 -4.40 -3.78 -9.27
N PRO A 9 -3.09 -3.52 -9.11
CA PRO A 9 -2.11 -4.59 -8.97
C PRO A 9 -2.49 -5.52 -7.81
N ALA A 10 -1.95 -6.74 -7.82
CA ALA A 10 -2.07 -7.62 -6.67
C ALA A 10 -1.55 -6.86 -5.41
N PRO A 11 -2.34 -6.78 -4.34
CA PRO A 11 -1.93 -6.09 -3.13
C PRO A 11 -0.78 -6.84 -2.46
N ASP A 12 0.07 -6.11 -1.74
CA ASP A 12 1.12 -6.73 -0.92
C ASP A 12 0.46 -7.61 0.15
N GLU A 13 -0.61 -7.09 0.78
CA GLU A 13 -1.51 -7.88 1.64
C GLU A 13 -2.98 -7.49 1.40
N LEU A 14 -3.84 -8.51 1.35
CA LEU A 14 -5.29 -8.37 1.34
C LEU A 14 -5.82 -8.49 2.78
N ILE A 15 -6.22 -7.37 3.38
CA ILE A 15 -6.65 -7.30 4.78
C ILE A 15 -8.14 -7.61 4.93
N MET A 16 -8.97 -7.20 3.97
CA MET A 16 -10.43 -7.34 4.06
C MET A 16 -11.07 -7.61 2.70
N VAL A 17 -12.01 -8.55 2.68
CA VAL A 17 -12.93 -8.79 1.56
C VAL A 17 -14.34 -8.44 2.02
N SER A 18 -15.01 -7.57 1.28
CA SER A 18 -16.43 -7.27 1.48
C SER A 18 -17.28 -8.19 0.64
N TRP A 19 -18.40 -8.65 1.18
CA TRP A 19 -19.52 -9.21 0.43
C TRP A 19 -20.63 -8.16 0.37
N PHE A 20 -21.36 -8.13 -0.73
CA PHE A 20 -22.52 -7.27 -0.88
C PHE A 20 -23.78 -8.07 -1.21
N GLU A 21 -24.94 -7.51 -0.87
CA GLU A 21 -26.25 -8.14 -1.03
C GLU A 21 -26.55 -8.64 -2.44
N GLY A 22 -25.98 -8.00 -3.47
CA GLY A 22 -26.09 -8.40 -4.87
C GLY A 22 -25.30 -9.66 -5.25
N GLY A 23 -24.54 -10.23 -4.30
CA GLY A 23 -23.74 -11.43 -4.49
C GLY A 23 -22.27 -11.15 -4.86
N GLU A 24 -21.89 -9.90 -5.10
CA GLU A 24 -20.52 -9.55 -5.44
C GLU A 24 -19.60 -9.54 -4.21
N VAL A 25 -18.33 -9.83 -4.46
CA VAL A 25 -17.23 -9.62 -3.50
C VAL A 25 -16.29 -8.53 -3.99
N PHE A 26 -15.57 -7.91 -3.07
CA PHE A 26 -14.61 -6.85 -3.38
C PHE A 26 -13.45 -6.82 -2.40
N ARG A 27 -12.21 -6.70 -2.90
CA ARG A 27 -11.00 -6.48 -2.09
C ARG A 27 -11.03 -5.09 -1.45
N SER A 28 -11.69 -5.00 -0.29
CA SER A 28 -12.08 -3.74 0.37
C SER A 28 -11.05 -3.13 1.31
N GLY A 29 -9.97 -3.85 1.60
CA GLY A 29 -8.85 -3.40 2.41
C GLY A 29 -7.55 -3.98 1.89
N CYS A 30 -6.67 -3.15 1.33
CA CYS A 30 -5.46 -3.59 0.64
C CYS A 30 -4.27 -2.73 1.07
N THR A 31 -3.10 -3.36 1.24
CA THR A 31 -1.83 -2.65 1.45
C THR A 31 -0.96 -2.69 0.19
N PHE A 32 -0.18 -1.64 0.00
CA PHE A 32 0.85 -1.56 -1.04
C PHE A 32 2.05 -0.77 -0.55
N THR A 33 3.20 -1.06 -1.13
CA THR A 33 4.45 -0.33 -0.91
C THR A 33 4.89 0.37 -2.18
N ARG A 34 5.30 1.63 -2.08
CA ARG A 34 5.91 2.39 -3.20
C ARG A 34 7.12 3.16 -2.68
N GLY A 35 8.32 2.73 -3.09
CA GLY A 35 9.55 3.20 -2.47
C GLY A 35 9.55 2.86 -0.97
N GLN A 36 9.64 3.88 -0.12
CA GLN A 36 9.44 3.71 1.34
C GLN A 36 8.03 4.06 1.82
N GLY A 37 7.16 4.50 0.91
CA GLY A 37 5.78 4.84 1.22
C GLY A 37 4.94 3.58 1.46
N LYS A 38 4.14 3.62 2.53
CA LYS A 38 3.12 2.63 2.86
C LYS A 38 1.75 3.18 2.48
N ILE A 39 1.00 2.42 1.68
CA ILE A 39 -0.31 2.80 1.16
C ILE A 39 -1.34 1.80 1.70
N PHE A 40 -2.45 2.31 2.20
CA PHE A 40 -3.62 1.52 2.59
C PHE A 40 -4.86 2.01 1.85
N TYR A 41 -5.45 1.14 1.03
CA TYR A 41 -6.74 1.37 0.40
C TYR A 41 -7.85 0.79 1.28
N PHE A 42 -8.88 1.60 1.56
CA PHE A 42 -10.04 1.19 2.35
C PHE A 42 -11.35 1.68 1.71
N ARG A 43 -12.23 0.74 1.36
CA ARG A 43 -13.39 0.98 0.49
C ARG A 43 -14.58 1.75 1.13
N PRO A 44 -14.98 1.53 2.40
CA PRO A 44 -16.18 2.17 2.95
C PRO A 44 -16.08 3.70 2.99
N GLY A 45 -17.06 4.42 2.42
CA GLY A 45 -17.06 5.89 2.47
C GLY A 45 -17.96 6.65 1.50
N HIS A 46 -19.02 6.03 0.96
CA HIS A 46 -19.94 6.75 0.06
C HIS A 46 -20.70 7.83 0.82
N GLU A 47 -20.78 9.02 0.23
CA GLU A 47 -21.19 10.29 0.84
C GLU A 47 -22.65 10.34 1.28
N THR A 48 -23.52 9.52 0.68
CA THR A 48 -24.95 9.45 1.03
C THR A 48 -25.21 8.66 2.32
N TYR A 49 -24.19 7.98 2.87
CA TYR A 49 -24.30 7.20 4.10
C TYR A 49 -23.38 7.75 5.19
N PRO A 50 -23.77 7.68 6.48
CA PRO A 50 -22.96 8.13 7.61
C PRO A 50 -21.81 7.16 7.95
N THR A 51 -21.14 6.61 6.93
CA THR A 51 -20.13 5.55 7.05
C THR A 51 -18.99 5.93 8.01
N PHE A 52 -18.52 7.18 7.96
CA PHE A 52 -17.45 7.67 8.82
C PHE A 52 -17.88 7.99 10.26
N TYR A 53 -19.14 7.82 10.63
CA TYR A 53 -19.59 7.84 12.03
C TYR A 53 -19.53 6.46 12.69
N ASN A 54 -19.37 5.38 11.91
CA ASN A 54 -19.20 4.03 12.45
C ASN A 54 -17.85 3.90 13.17
N GLU A 55 -17.89 3.46 14.43
CA GLU A 55 -16.70 3.34 15.28
C GLU A 55 -15.66 2.35 14.72
N GLN A 56 -16.10 1.26 14.08
CA GLN A 56 -15.19 0.27 13.50
C GLN A 56 -14.47 0.84 12.27
N VAL A 57 -15.17 1.62 11.43
CA VAL A 57 -14.56 2.33 10.29
C VAL A 57 -13.50 3.30 10.80
N ARG A 58 -13.83 4.11 11.81
CA ARG A 58 -12.88 5.04 12.44
C ARG A 58 -11.68 4.34 13.06
N ARG A 59 -11.89 3.19 13.71
CA ARG A 59 -10.82 2.38 14.30
C ARG A 59 -9.86 1.85 13.24
N VAL A 60 -10.38 1.34 12.12
CA VAL A 60 -9.57 0.89 10.99
C VAL A 60 -8.73 2.04 10.43
N LEU A 61 -9.32 3.22 10.22
CA LEU A 61 -8.59 4.40 9.75
C LEU A 61 -7.48 4.83 10.73
N SER A 62 -7.76 4.84 12.04
CA SER A 62 -6.75 5.16 13.06
C SER A 62 -5.58 4.17 13.05
N ASN A 63 -5.87 2.87 12.92
CA ASN A 63 -4.85 1.83 12.83
C ASN A 63 -4.04 1.95 11.55
N ALA A 64 -4.69 2.23 10.42
CA ALA A 64 -4.04 2.41 9.13
C ALA A 64 -3.07 3.60 9.14
N VAL A 65 -3.45 4.72 9.76
CA VAL A 65 -2.56 5.90 9.92
C VAL A 65 -1.33 5.54 10.73
N LYS A 66 -1.50 4.84 11.86
CA LYS A 66 -0.37 4.38 12.68
C LYS A 66 0.54 3.42 11.92
N TRP A 67 -0.03 2.47 11.18
CA TRP A 67 0.72 1.53 10.34
C TRP A 67 1.46 2.24 9.19
N ALA A 68 0.84 3.21 8.54
CA ALA A 68 1.40 3.95 7.41
C ALA A 68 2.46 4.99 7.82
N ALA A 69 2.67 5.21 9.12
CA ALA A 69 3.70 6.11 9.62
C ALA A 69 5.08 5.81 8.96
N PRO A 70 5.84 6.84 8.54
CA PRO A 70 7.12 6.66 7.87
C PRO A 70 8.10 5.80 8.68
N SER A 71 8.79 4.88 8.01
CA SER A 71 9.96 4.21 8.60
C SER A 71 11.17 5.13 8.55
N THR A 72 12.02 5.12 9.58
CA THR A 72 13.23 5.96 9.70
C THR A 72 14.41 5.49 8.83
N ARG A 73 14.13 4.91 7.65
CA ARG A 73 15.17 4.28 6.81
C ARG A 73 15.74 5.29 5.83
N GLU A 74 17.06 5.30 5.62
CA GLU A 74 17.66 6.16 4.60
C GLU A 74 17.09 5.83 3.21
N TYR A 75 16.71 6.87 2.46
CA TYR A 75 16.22 6.71 1.09
C TYR A 75 17.35 6.21 0.18
N PRO A 76 17.11 5.20 -0.68
CA PRO A 76 18.15 4.71 -1.57
C PRO A 76 18.70 5.85 -2.44
N LYS A 77 20.02 6.00 -2.44
CA LYS A 77 20.73 6.94 -3.34
C LYS A 77 20.96 6.24 -4.67
N TYR A 78 20.53 6.88 -5.75
CA TYR A 78 20.70 6.37 -7.12
C TYR A 78 21.73 7.22 -7.87
N GLY A 79 22.29 6.65 -8.95
CA GLY A 79 23.24 7.35 -9.82
C GLY A 79 24.68 6.82 -9.73
N ASN A 80 25.60 7.58 -10.33
CA ASN A 80 27.02 7.26 -10.29
C ASN A 80 27.56 7.37 -8.86
N HIS A 81 28.27 6.36 -8.40
CA HIS A 81 28.91 6.32 -7.10
C HIS A 81 30.35 5.84 -7.25
N LYS A 82 31.21 6.28 -6.34
CA LYS A 82 32.58 5.78 -6.26
C LYS A 82 32.54 4.30 -5.85
N PRO A 83 33.42 3.45 -6.41
CA PRO A 83 33.48 2.06 -5.99
C PRO A 83 33.86 1.99 -4.52
N LEU A 84 33.22 1.07 -3.80
CA LEU A 84 33.53 0.80 -2.39
C LEU A 84 34.85 0.06 -2.23
N GLU A 85 35.28 -0.66 -3.27
CA GLU A 85 36.49 -1.47 -3.31
C GLU A 85 37.43 -1.01 -4.43
N ALA A 86 38.72 -1.31 -4.29
CA ALA A 86 39.71 -0.96 -5.30
C ALA A 86 39.45 -1.72 -6.62
N ILE A 87 39.20 -1.00 -7.71
CA ILE A 87 39.12 -1.58 -9.05
C ILE A 87 40.53 -1.78 -9.59
N LYS A 88 40.92 -3.04 -9.86
CA LYS A 88 42.21 -3.36 -10.48
C LYS A 88 42.29 -2.80 -11.91
N ALA A 89 43.49 -2.39 -12.30
CA ALA A 89 43.75 -1.96 -13.68
C ALA A 89 43.44 -3.10 -14.66
N LYS A 90 42.80 -2.76 -15.79
CA LYS A 90 42.57 -3.74 -16.86
C LYS A 90 43.89 -3.99 -17.57
N THR A 91 44.30 -5.25 -17.64
CA THR A 91 45.39 -5.69 -18.50
C THR A 91 44.84 -5.78 -19.91
N ASN A 92 45.33 -4.95 -20.83
CA ASN A 92 45.03 -5.10 -22.24
C ASN A 92 45.74 -6.37 -22.74
N ALA A 93 44.99 -7.29 -23.34
CA ALA A 93 45.55 -8.42 -24.08
C ALA A 93 46.14 -7.94 -25.41
#